data_AF-A0A9E3FE85-F1
#
_entry.id   AF-A0A9E3FE85-F1
#
_cell.length_a   1.000
_cell.length_b   1.000
_cell.length_c   1.000
_cell.angle_alpha   90.00
_cell.angle_beta   90.00
_cell.angle_gamma   90.00
#
_symmetry.space_group_name_H-M   'P 1'
#
loop_
_entity.id
_entity.type
_entity.pdbx_description
1 polymer ?
#
loop_
_entity_poly.entity_id
_entity_poly.type
_entity_poly.pdbx_seq_one_letter_code
_entity_poly.pdbx_strand_id
1 'polypeptide(L)'
;MIKRLFFSTTFALALSASALAQNSNAGTTPSTGTRRAAPAKTNTTQAGRQEAPPAQAQATPAPARARRTTQATGEAAQVREAFDSLVDGIRRADAAAVSKLYWNSPQLTVFNNNGTVTKSYEQARSNRESLYAKVSDVKLDVRDVRVKTLGPSAALVTCLWDQTQTAGGQSEHATGRLSIVYQKVGADWKIVHTHTSPDRPDPTRLLPSERTTPSDAPARP
;
A
#
# COMPACT_ATOMS: atom_id res chain seq x y z
N MET A 1 65.13 -6.37 17.76
CA MET A 1 64.80 -5.64 16.52
C MET A 1 64.56 -6.63 15.39
N ILE A 2 63.31 -7.02 15.13
CA ILE A 2 62.92 -7.84 13.96
C ILE A 2 61.60 -7.28 13.40
N LYS A 3 61.58 -7.14 12.08
CA LYS A 3 60.73 -6.26 11.26
C LYS A 3 59.27 -6.71 11.17
N ARG A 4 58.36 -5.73 11.18
CA ARG A 4 56.95 -5.85 10.78
C ARG A 4 56.87 -6.04 9.27
N LEU A 5 56.16 -7.08 8.81
CA LEU A 5 55.69 -7.20 7.43
C LEU A 5 54.19 -6.96 7.41
N PHE A 6 53.78 -5.87 6.75
CA PHE A 6 52.41 -5.59 6.37
C PHE A 6 52.09 -6.41 5.12
N PHE A 7 51.09 -7.28 5.20
CA PHE A 7 50.42 -7.82 4.00
C PHE A 7 49.10 -7.08 3.82
N SER A 8 49.11 -6.13 2.88
CA SER A 8 47.90 -5.54 2.31
C SER A 8 47.33 -6.54 1.31
N THR A 9 46.23 -7.19 1.65
CA THR A 9 45.46 -8.00 0.70
C THR A 9 44.20 -7.25 0.31
N THR A 10 44.24 -6.70 -0.90
CA THR A 10 43.14 -6.03 -1.58
C THR A 10 41.99 -7.03 -1.81
N PHE A 11 40.88 -6.86 -1.09
CA PHE A 11 39.68 -7.68 -1.28
C PHE A 11 38.78 -7.00 -2.32
N ALA A 12 38.84 -7.47 -3.56
CA ALA A 12 37.92 -7.04 -4.62
C ALA A 12 36.56 -7.72 -4.40
N LEU A 13 35.58 -6.99 -3.85
CA LEU A 13 34.19 -7.43 -3.84
C LEU A 13 33.60 -7.28 -5.25
N ALA A 14 33.43 -8.41 -5.93
CA ALA A 14 32.61 -8.50 -7.13
C ALA A 14 31.13 -8.36 -6.74
N LEU A 15 30.52 -7.23 -7.14
CA LEU A 15 29.09 -7.00 -7.06
C LEU A 15 28.37 -7.99 -7.99
N SER A 16 27.64 -8.93 -7.38
CA SER A 16 26.78 -9.86 -8.12
C SER A 16 25.52 -9.12 -8.58
N ALA A 17 25.41 -8.85 -9.87
CA ALA A 17 24.20 -8.36 -10.50
C ALA A 17 23.19 -9.51 -10.63
N SER A 18 22.16 -9.54 -9.77
CA SER A 18 21.00 -10.38 -10.01
C SER A 18 20.12 -9.72 -11.08
N ALA A 19 20.24 -10.20 -12.31
CA ALA A 19 19.33 -9.87 -13.40
C ALA A 19 17.92 -10.39 -13.06
N LEU A 20 16.94 -9.49 -12.96
CA LEU A 20 15.52 -9.86 -12.91
C LEU A 20 14.91 -9.64 -14.29
N ALA A 21 14.30 -10.71 -14.79
CA ALA A 21 13.62 -10.80 -16.07
C ALA A 21 12.55 -9.71 -16.23
N GLN A 22 12.60 -9.02 -17.36
CA GLN A 22 11.58 -8.09 -17.82
C GLN A 22 10.32 -8.88 -18.19
N ASN A 23 9.21 -8.61 -17.49
CA ASN A 23 7.91 -9.19 -17.84
C ASN A 23 7.03 -8.13 -18.52
N SER A 24 7.13 -8.05 -19.84
CA SER A 24 6.21 -7.29 -20.70
C SER A 24 4.85 -7.99 -20.73
N ASN A 25 3.75 -7.25 -20.55
CA ASN A 25 2.46 -7.74 -20.99
C ASN A 25 1.60 -6.60 -21.52
N ALA A 26 1.40 -6.60 -22.84
CA ALA A 26 0.38 -5.83 -23.53
C ALA A 26 -0.90 -6.66 -23.54
N GLY A 27 -1.99 -6.10 -23.02
CA GLY A 27 -3.31 -6.74 -22.95
C GLY A 27 -4.38 -5.77 -23.45
N THR A 28 -4.89 -6.09 -24.63
CA THR A 28 -5.87 -5.38 -25.46
C THR A 28 -7.26 -5.35 -24.83
N THR A 29 -7.94 -4.21 -24.87
CA THR A 29 -9.37 -4.08 -24.58
C THR A 29 -10.17 -4.09 -25.88
N PRO A 30 -11.38 -4.66 -25.89
CA PRO A 30 -12.46 -4.03 -26.65
C PRO A 30 -13.73 -3.87 -25.81
N SER A 31 -14.25 -2.64 -25.72
CA SER A 31 -15.62 -2.36 -25.32
C SER A 31 -16.15 -1.23 -26.19
N THR A 32 -16.97 -1.58 -27.17
CA THR A 32 -17.82 -0.62 -27.87
C THR A 32 -19.16 -1.27 -28.17
N GLY A 33 -20.16 -0.95 -27.36
CA GLY A 33 -21.54 -1.37 -27.53
C GLY A 33 -22.47 -0.17 -27.30
N THR A 34 -22.44 0.77 -28.24
CA THR A 34 -23.29 1.96 -28.27
C THR A 34 -24.73 1.55 -28.60
N ARG A 35 -25.67 1.70 -27.64
CA ARG A 35 -27.10 1.51 -27.91
C ARG A 35 -27.76 2.84 -28.27
N ARG A 36 -28.29 2.84 -29.50
CA ARG A 36 -28.99 3.89 -30.22
C ARG A 36 -30.33 4.27 -29.57
N ALA A 37 -30.64 5.57 -29.56
CA ALA A 37 -31.91 6.17 -29.16
C ALA A 37 -32.91 6.28 -30.32
N ALA A 38 -34.20 6.46 -29.96
CA ALA A 38 -35.28 7.24 -30.61
C ALA A 38 -36.66 6.50 -30.58
N PRO A 39 -37.83 7.16 -30.82
CA PRO A 39 -38.53 8.07 -29.89
C PRO A 39 -40.09 7.88 -29.87
N ALA A 40 -40.78 8.83 -29.21
CA ALA A 40 -42.22 9.18 -29.28
C ALA A 40 -43.20 8.32 -28.42
N LYS A 41 -44.30 8.82 -27.84
CA LYS A 41 -45.18 9.96 -28.16
C LYS A 41 -45.79 10.61 -26.90
N THR A 42 -46.07 11.88 -27.03
CA THR A 42 -46.92 12.74 -26.20
C THR A 42 -48.38 12.29 -26.24
N ASN A 43 -49.08 12.32 -25.12
CA ASN A 43 -50.54 12.52 -25.08
C ASN A 43 -50.91 13.36 -23.85
N THR A 44 -51.50 14.51 -24.15
CA THR A 44 -52.14 15.44 -23.21
C THR A 44 -53.58 14.98 -23.01
N THR A 45 -54.03 14.81 -21.77
CA THR A 45 -55.46 14.94 -21.43
C THR A 45 -55.62 15.54 -20.03
N GLN A 46 -56.61 16.40 -19.94
CA GLN A 46 -56.88 17.43 -18.95
C GLN A 46 -57.67 16.90 -17.74
N ALA A 47 -57.51 17.62 -16.63
CA ALA A 47 -58.55 17.93 -15.64
C ALA A 47 -59.21 16.78 -14.84
N GLY A 48 -58.68 16.55 -13.64
CA GLY A 48 -59.42 16.02 -12.49
C GLY A 48 -58.92 16.71 -11.22
N ARG A 49 -59.70 17.63 -10.68
CA ARG A 49 -59.42 18.31 -9.40
C ARG A 49 -59.73 17.31 -8.28
N GLN A 50 -58.71 16.62 -7.79
CA GLN A 50 -58.79 15.77 -6.60
C GLN A 50 -58.16 16.49 -5.42
N GLU A 51 -59.00 16.71 -4.42
CA GLU A 51 -58.73 17.26 -3.10
C GLU A 51 -57.67 16.41 -2.37
N ALA A 52 -56.61 17.06 -1.89
CA ALA A 52 -55.51 16.42 -1.19
C ALA A 52 -55.89 16.10 0.27
N PRO A 53 -55.71 14.87 0.77
CA PRO A 53 -55.67 14.60 2.20
C PRO A 53 -54.40 15.19 2.82
N PRO A 54 -54.41 15.55 4.12
CA PRO A 54 -53.31 16.24 4.77
C PRO A 54 -52.03 15.38 4.75
N ALA A 55 -50.93 16.06 4.43
CA ALA A 55 -49.58 15.52 4.42
C ALA A 55 -49.27 14.77 5.71
N GLN A 56 -49.19 13.45 5.63
CA GLN A 56 -48.51 12.64 6.63
C GLN A 56 -47.04 13.09 6.64
N ALA A 57 -46.62 13.65 7.78
CA ALA A 57 -45.25 14.02 8.06
C ALA A 57 -44.32 12.86 7.68
N GLN A 58 -43.49 13.10 6.68
CA GLN A 58 -42.47 12.15 6.23
C GLN A 58 -41.54 11.86 7.41
N ALA A 59 -41.56 10.60 7.86
CA ALA A 59 -40.59 10.08 8.81
C ALA A 59 -39.17 10.32 8.27
N THR A 60 -38.34 10.94 9.08
CA THR A 60 -36.96 11.31 8.76
C THR A 60 -36.09 10.04 8.59
N PRO A 61 -35.24 9.91 7.54
CA PRO A 61 -34.40 8.73 7.30
C PRO A 61 -33.11 8.71 8.17
N ALA A 62 -33.22 9.03 9.46
CA ALA A 62 -32.09 9.19 10.37
C ALA A 62 -31.30 7.89 10.76
N PRO A 63 -31.88 6.67 10.86
CA PRO A 63 -31.17 5.55 11.48
C PRO A 63 -30.07 4.94 10.58
N ALA A 64 -30.23 5.01 9.26
CA ALA A 64 -29.28 4.40 8.33
C ALA A 64 -27.97 5.18 8.16
N ARG A 65 -27.98 6.48 8.45
CA ARG A 65 -26.78 7.34 8.37
C ARG A 65 -25.93 7.22 9.64
N ALA A 66 -26.55 7.28 10.81
CA ALA A 66 -25.88 7.11 12.08
C ALA A 66 -25.20 5.72 12.19
N ARG A 67 -25.90 4.64 11.81
CA ARG A 67 -25.33 3.28 11.81
C ARG A 67 -24.14 3.14 10.86
N ARG A 68 -24.20 3.75 9.67
CA ARG A 68 -23.09 3.76 8.70
C ARG A 68 -21.87 4.51 9.23
N THR A 69 -22.06 5.62 9.93
CA THR A 69 -20.96 6.36 10.56
C THR A 69 -20.29 5.55 11.66
N THR A 70 -21.06 4.98 12.59
CA THR A 70 -20.51 4.13 13.67
C THR A 70 -19.77 2.91 13.11
N GLN A 71 -20.31 2.27 12.07
CA GLN A 71 -19.66 1.16 11.40
C GLN A 71 -18.34 1.58 10.73
N ALA A 72 -18.33 2.69 9.99
CA ALA A 72 -17.11 3.20 9.35
C ALA A 72 -16.02 3.54 10.38
N THR A 73 -16.39 4.10 11.54
CA THR A 73 -15.45 4.33 12.65
C THR A 73 -14.90 3.02 13.21
N GLY A 74 -15.74 1.99 13.38
CA GLY A 74 -15.31 0.66 13.83
C GLY A 74 -14.39 -0.05 12.82
N GLU A 75 -14.71 0.03 11.53
CA GLU A 75 -13.89 -0.54 10.45
C GLU A 75 -12.52 0.15 10.37
N ALA A 76 -12.48 1.49 10.47
CA ALA A 76 -11.22 2.23 10.51
C ALA A 76 -10.34 1.82 11.70
N ALA A 77 -10.93 1.59 12.87
CA ALA A 77 -10.20 1.14 14.05
C ALA A 77 -9.62 -0.28 13.86
N GLN A 78 -10.39 -1.22 13.30
CA GLN A 78 -9.91 -2.58 12.99
C GLN A 78 -8.78 -2.59 11.96
N VAL A 79 -8.88 -1.75 10.92
CA VAL A 79 -7.81 -1.59 9.93
C VAL A 79 -6.56 -1.01 10.58
N ARG A 80 -6.71 -0.06 11.50
CA ARG A 80 -5.59 0.50 12.27
C ARG A 80 -4.91 -0.58 13.10
N GLU A 81 -5.67 -1.40 13.81
CA GLU A 81 -5.14 -2.52 14.60
C GLU A 81 -4.39 -3.55 13.74
N ALA A 82 -4.91 -3.88 12.55
CA ALA A 82 -4.23 -4.75 11.59
C ALA A 82 -2.90 -4.14 11.11
N PHE A 83 -2.86 -2.82 10.91
CA PHE A 83 -1.63 -2.10 10.57
C PHE A 83 -0.63 -2.07 11.73
N ASP A 84 -1.08 -1.82 12.96
CA ASP A 84 -0.19 -1.82 14.12
C ASP A 84 0.40 -3.23 14.35
N SER A 85 -0.39 -4.28 14.13
CA SER A 85 0.07 -5.68 14.13
C SER A 85 1.14 -5.96 13.07
N LEU A 86 1.01 -5.35 11.88
CA LEU A 86 2.04 -5.43 10.83
C LEU A 86 3.34 -4.78 11.29
N VAL A 87 3.27 -3.56 11.82
CA VAL A 87 4.44 -2.82 12.31
C VAL A 87 5.16 -3.60 13.40
N ASP A 88 4.43 -4.19 14.34
CA ASP A 88 5.01 -5.00 15.41
C ASP A 88 5.64 -6.30 14.89
N GLY A 89 5.01 -6.95 13.90
CA GLY A 89 5.62 -8.10 13.22
C GLY A 89 6.94 -7.74 12.53
N ILE A 90 7.02 -6.55 11.92
CA ILE A 90 8.24 -6.05 11.27
C ILE A 90 9.34 -5.78 12.30
N ARG A 91 9.03 -5.09 13.40
CA ARG A 91 10.01 -4.80 14.48
C ARG A 91 10.61 -6.06 15.08
N ARG A 92 9.85 -7.15 15.14
CA ARG A 92 10.33 -8.46 15.62
C ARG A 92 11.05 -9.29 14.56
N ALA A 93 11.15 -8.80 13.32
CA ALA A 93 11.58 -9.60 12.17
C ALA A 93 10.84 -10.96 12.09
N ASP A 94 9.54 -10.97 12.42
CA ASP A 94 8.74 -12.18 12.51
C ASP A 94 8.01 -12.43 11.19
N ALA A 95 8.58 -13.30 10.37
CA ALA A 95 8.07 -13.55 9.02
C ALA A 95 6.67 -14.16 9.06
N ALA A 96 6.40 -15.06 10.01
CA ALA A 96 5.09 -15.70 10.14
C ALA A 96 4.01 -14.68 10.57
N ALA A 97 4.33 -13.82 11.55
CA ALA A 97 3.40 -12.80 12.02
C ALA A 97 3.11 -11.73 10.95
N VAL A 98 4.07 -11.41 10.10
CA VAL A 98 3.84 -10.49 8.97
C VAL A 98 3.06 -11.19 7.85
N SER A 99 3.48 -12.38 7.42
CA SER A 99 2.86 -13.07 6.28
C SER A 99 1.38 -13.39 6.52
N LYS A 100 0.95 -13.75 7.74
CA LYS A 100 -0.47 -14.05 8.03
C LYS A 100 -1.43 -12.85 7.81
N LEU A 101 -0.90 -11.63 7.75
CA LEU A 101 -1.68 -10.41 7.51
C LEU A 101 -1.93 -10.18 6.02
N TYR A 102 -1.13 -10.79 5.15
CA TYR A 102 -1.34 -10.73 3.71
C TYR A 102 -2.45 -11.66 3.27
N TRP A 103 -3.16 -11.26 2.22
CA TRP A 103 -4.16 -12.11 1.59
C TRP A 103 -3.46 -13.28 0.88
N ASN A 104 -3.78 -14.50 1.30
CA ASN A 104 -3.31 -15.72 0.67
C ASN A 104 -4.01 -15.92 -0.69
N SER A 105 -3.45 -15.31 -1.74
CA SER A 105 -4.02 -15.29 -3.07
C SER A 105 -2.94 -15.12 -4.15
N PRO A 106 -3.11 -15.75 -5.32
CA PRO A 106 -2.24 -15.51 -6.47
C PRO A 106 -2.36 -14.08 -7.02
N GLN A 107 -3.40 -13.33 -6.63
CA GLN A 107 -3.63 -11.94 -7.05
C GLN A 107 -2.91 -10.91 -6.17
N LEU A 108 -2.26 -11.33 -5.07
CA LEU A 108 -1.49 -10.41 -4.24
C LEU A 108 -0.40 -9.73 -5.06
N THR A 109 -0.27 -8.42 -4.93
CA THR A 109 0.77 -7.63 -5.60
C THR A 109 1.45 -6.69 -4.61
N VAL A 110 2.78 -6.70 -4.61
CA VAL A 110 3.61 -5.84 -3.76
C VAL A 110 4.62 -5.09 -4.64
N PHE A 111 4.61 -3.76 -4.54
CA PHE A 111 5.64 -2.91 -5.13
C PHE A 111 6.68 -2.60 -4.06
N ASN A 112 7.88 -3.14 -4.25
CA ASN A 112 8.96 -3.10 -3.29
C ASN A 112 9.76 -1.80 -3.38
N ASN A 113 10.42 -1.44 -2.29
CA ASN A 113 11.23 -0.23 -2.19
C ASN A 113 12.38 -0.16 -3.22
N ASN A 114 12.88 -1.31 -3.68
CA ASN A 114 13.95 -1.41 -4.68
C ASN A 114 13.46 -1.34 -6.15
N GLY A 115 12.15 -1.13 -6.36
CA GLY A 115 11.52 -1.05 -7.68
C GLY A 115 11.10 -2.39 -8.27
N THR A 116 11.31 -3.52 -7.57
CA THR A 116 10.82 -4.83 -8.02
C THR A 116 9.35 -5.02 -7.69
N VAL A 117 8.69 -5.92 -8.43
CA VAL A 117 7.30 -6.32 -8.17
C VAL A 117 7.30 -7.76 -7.67
N THR A 118 6.70 -7.98 -6.51
CA THR A 118 6.37 -9.32 -6.02
C THR A 118 4.93 -9.66 -6.37
N LYS A 119 4.74 -10.82 -7.00
CA LYS A 119 3.44 -11.34 -7.44
C LYS A 119 3.14 -12.62 -6.66
N SER A 120 1.90 -12.77 -6.22
CA SER A 120 1.42 -13.87 -5.36
C SER A 120 1.84 -13.77 -3.89
N TYR A 121 1.04 -14.46 -3.07
CA TYR A 121 1.28 -14.62 -1.64
C TYR A 121 2.52 -15.46 -1.33
N GLU A 122 2.71 -16.56 -2.05
CA GLU A 122 3.82 -17.51 -1.84
C GLU A 122 5.16 -16.82 -2.05
N GLN A 123 5.28 -16.02 -3.10
CA GLN A 123 6.49 -15.24 -3.34
C GLN A 123 6.69 -14.17 -2.25
N ALA A 124 5.63 -13.46 -1.83
CA ALA A 124 5.73 -12.46 -0.77
C ALA A 124 6.17 -13.07 0.57
N ARG A 125 5.64 -14.25 0.91
CA ARG A 125 6.04 -15.03 2.09
C ARG A 125 7.50 -15.46 2.00
N SER A 126 7.90 -16.11 0.91
CA SER A 126 9.28 -16.59 0.72
C SER A 126 10.31 -15.46 0.77
N ASN A 127 9.99 -14.32 0.14
CA ASN A 127 10.82 -13.11 0.19
C ASN A 127 10.97 -12.60 1.63
N ARG A 128 9.88 -12.59 2.40
CA ARG A 128 9.88 -12.13 3.80
C ARG A 128 10.69 -13.05 4.70
N GLU A 129 10.49 -14.36 4.59
CA GLU A 129 11.27 -15.37 5.31
C GLU A 129 12.77 -15.24 5.00
N SER A 130 13.12 -15.12 3.73
CA SER A 130 14.50 -14.97 3.28
C SER A 130 15.16 -13.67 3.75
N LEU A 131 14.40 -12.58 3.81
CA LEU A 131 14.88 -11.28 4.31
C LEU A 131 15.09 -11.33 5.83
N TYR A 132 14.09 -11.81 6.57
CA TYR A 132 14.12 -11.81 8.03
C TYR A 132 15.09 -12.81 8.64
N ALA A 133 15.48 -13.84 7.90
CA ALA A 133 16.61 -14.70 8.28
C ALA A 133 17.97 -13.97 8.30
N LYS A 134 18.07 -12.79 7.68
CA LYS A 134 19.35 -12.08 7.45
C LYS A 134 19.46 -10.75 8.20
N VAL A 135 18.38 -10.31 8.86
CA VAL A 135 18.33 -9.01 9.54
C VAL A 135 18.06 -9.18 11.03
N SER A 136 18.63 -8.28 11.83
CA SER A 136 18.40 -8.17 13.27
C SER A 136 18.25 -6.69 13.67
N ASP A 137 17.95 -6.45 14.95
CA ASP A 137 17.91 -5.10 15.55
C ASP A 137 16.98 -4.13 14.81
N VAL A 138 15.88 -4.65 14.26
CA VAL A 138 14.94 -3.87 13.45
C VAL A 138 14.21 -2.85 14.32
N LYS A 139 14.42 -1.57 14.01
CA LYS A 139 13.63 -0.47 14.55
C LYS A 139 12.86 0.17 13.42
N LEU A 140 11.55 0.30 13.61
CA LEU A 140 10.65 0.92 12.65
C LEU A 140 9.81 1.98 13.38
N ASP A 141 9.98 3.23 12.98
CA ASP A 141 9.09 4.32 13.33
C ASP A 141 8.13 4.59 12.17
N VAL A 142 6.85 4.78 12.50
CA VAL A 142 5.81 5.11 11.53
C VAL A 142 5.10 6.38 11.97
N ARG A 143 4.96 7.33 11.04
CA ARG A 143 4.40 8.65 11.30
C ARG A 143 3.39 9.02 10.22
N ASP A 144 2.51 9.97 10.54
CA ASP A 144 1.41 10.39 9.67
C ASP A 144 0.57 9.19 9.15
N VAL A 145 0.24 8.26 10.06
CA VAL A 145 -0.60 7.10 9.73
C VAL A 145 -2.02 7.58 9.49
N ARG A 146 -2.49 7.45 8.24
CA ARG A 146 -3.85 7.81 7.85
C ARG A 146 -4.61 6.57 7.39
N VAL A 147 -5.78 6.34 7.98
CA VAL A 147 -6.71 5.31 7.54
C VAL A 147 -7.86 5.98 6.80
N LYS A 148 -8.10 5.55 5.55
CA LYS A 148 -9.23 5.98 4.74
C LYS A 148 -10.06 4.76 4.36
N THR A 149 -11.27 4.66 4.91
CA THR A 149 -12.26 3.66 4.47
C THR A 149 -12.69 3.96 3.03
N LEU A 150 -12.65 2.96 2.17
CA LEU A 150 -13.07 3.06 0.75
C LEU A 150 -14.46 2.44 0.52
N GLY A 151 -14.91 1.62 1.47
CA GLY A 151 -16.22 0.98 1.51
C GLY A 151 -16.30 0.03 2.71
N PRO A 152 -17.40 -0.72 2.88
CA PRO A 152 -17.61 -1.60 4.03
C PRO A 152 -16.59 -2.75 4.19
N SER A 153 -15.80 -3.01 3.14
CA SER A 153 -14.86 -4.13 3.08
C SER A 153 -13.52 -3.74 2.50
N ALA A 154 -13.22 -2.45 2.37
CA ALA A 154 -11.96 -1.98 1.80
C ALA A 154 -11.48 -0.68 2.48
N ALA A 155 -10.18 -0.57 2.70
CA ALA A 155 -9.55 0.62 3.26
C ALA A 155 -8.15 0.83 2.69
N LEU A 156 -7.71 2.08 2.68
CA LEU A 156 -6.34 2.49 2.37
C LEU A 156 -5.67 2.98 3.64
N VAL A 157 -4.47 2.49 3.91
CA VAL A 157 -3.57 3.06 4.91
C VAL A 157 -2.40 3.71 4.19
N THR A 158 -2.04 4.93 4.59
CA THR A 158 -0.80 5.58 4.16
C THR A 158 0.01 6.01 5.37
N CYS A 159 1.33 5.92 5.31
CA CYS A 159 2.21 6.49 6.33
C CYS A 159 3.58 6.83 5.76
N LEU A 160 4.36 7.56 6.55
CA LEU A 160 5.80 7.71 6.37
C LEU A 160 6.50 6.74 7.34
N TRP A 161 7.66 6.23 6.95
CA TRP A 161 8.42 5.29 7.76
C TRP A 161 9.90 5.68 7.82
N ASP A 162 10.52 5.36 8.94
CA ASP A 162 11.96 5.45 9.20
C ASP A 162 12.39 4.11 9.82
N GLN A 163 13.30 3.40 9.14
CA GLN A 163 13.74 2.07 9.55
C GLN A 163 15.26 2.00 9.67
N THR A 164 15.72 1.44 10.79
CA THR A 164 17.09 0.95 10.95
C THR A 164 17.08 -0.55 11.20
N GLN A 165 18.14 -1.23 10.77
CA GLN A 165 18.34 -2.65 11.01
C GLN A 165 19.83 -3.00 10.89
N THR A 166 20.21 -4.18 11.36
CA THR A 166 21.51 -4.78 11.09
C THR A 166 21.35 -5.86 10.01
N ALA A 167 22.17 -5.83 8.96
CA ALA A 167 22.24 -6.88 7.94
C ALA A 167 23.71 -7.20 7.64
N GLY A 168 24.08 -8.48 7.67
CA GLY A 168 25.49 -8.89 7.44
C GLY A 168 26.49 -8.25 8.41
N GLY A 169 26.06 -7.91 9.62
CA GLY A 169 26.86 -7.21 10.64
C GLY A 169 27.03 -5.71 10.40
N GLN A 170 26.35 -5.12 9.41
CA GLN A 170 26.37 -3.68 9.12
C GLN A 170 25.03 -3.05 9.47
N SER A 171 25.07 -1.85 10.07
CA SER A 171 23.86 -1.06 10.29
C SER A 171 23.42 -0.42 8.98
N GLU A 172 22.14 -0.56 8.67
CA GLU A 172 21.47 0.04 7.53
C GLU A 172 20.37 0.99 8.00
N HIS A 173 20.08 2.01 7.20
CA HIS A 173 19.03 3.00 7.46
C HIS A 173 18.33 3.36 6.16
N ALA A 174 17.00 3.47 6.21
CA ALA A 174 16.21 3.97 5.11
C ALA A 174 14.96 4.68 5.62
N THR A 175 14.43 5.61 4.81
CA THR A 175 13.16 6.28 5.05
C THR A 175 12.31 6.29 3.79
N GLY A 176 10.99 6.42 3.95
CA GLY A 176 10.12 6.48 2.80
C GLY A 176 8.64 6.60 3.11
N ARG A 177 7.85 6.26 2.09
CA ARG A 177 6.39 6.24 2.14
C ARG A 177 5.88 4.82 1.96
N LEU A 178 4.72 4.57 2.55
CA LEU A 178 4.02 3.29 2.46
C LEU A 178 2.55 3.56 2.18
N SER A 179 2.00 2.83 1.22
CA SER A 179 0.56 2.73 0.95
C SER A 179 0.16 1.26 1.01
N ILE A 180 -0.89 0.95 1.77
CA ILE A 180 -1.42 -0.40 1.94
C ILE A 180 -2.91 -0.40 1.64
N VAL A 181 -3.34 -1.28 0.76
CA VAL A 181 -4.76 -1.56 0.55
C VAL A 181 -5.13 -2.79 1.38
N TYR A 182 -6.09 -2.60 2.26
CA TYR A 182 -6.73 -3.65 3.03
C TYR A 182 -8.07 -4.01 2.41
N GLN A 183 -8.37 -5.32 2.41
CA GLN A 183 -9.68 -5.85 2.09
C GLN A 183 -10.14 -6.76 3.23
N LYS A 184 -11.42 -6.71 3.55
CA LYS A 184 -12.04 -7.62 4.50
C LYS A 184 -12.28 -8.98 3.83
N VAL A 185 -11.62 -10.02 4.33
CA VAL A 185 -11.72 -11.41 3.87
C VAL A 185 -12.23 -12.26 5.03
N GLY A 186 -13.50 -12.63 4.99
CA GLY A 186 -14.18 -13.20 6.15
C GLY A 186 -14.30 -12.15 7.27
N ALA A 187 -13.82 -12.49 8.47
CA ALA A 187 -13.77 -11.58 9.60
C ALA A 187 -12.50 -10.71 9.64
N ASP A 188 -11.46 -11.08 8.88
CA ASP A 188 -10.13 -10.48 8.95
C ASP A 188 -9.95 -9.35 7.94
N TRP A 189 -9.18 -8.34 8.31
CA TRP A 189 -8.60 -7.39 7.36
C TRP A 189 -7.28 -7.93 6.84
N LYS A 190 -7.21 -8.19 5.53
CA LYS A 190 -6.02 -8.69 4.85
C LYS A 190 -5.42 -7.65 3.93
N ILE A 191 -4.10 -7.63 3.86
CA ILE A 191 -3.34 -6.79 2.94
C ILE A 191 -3.44 -7.42 1.55
N VAL A 192 -4.05 -6.71 0.61
CA VAL A 192 -4.19 -7.15 -0.79
C VAL A 192 -3.23 -6.42 -1.74
N HIS A 193 -2.69 -5.28 -1.31
CA HIS A 193 -1.64 -4.58 -2.02
C HIS A 193 -0.79 -3.75 -1.06
N THR A 194 0.52 -3.68 -1.33
CA THR A 194 1.41 -2.71 -0.69
C THR A 194 2.30 -2.03 -1.72
N HIS A 195 2.52 -0.74 -1.55
CA HIS A 195 3.51 0.04 -2.26
C HIS A 195 4.45 0.67 -1.24
N THR A 196 5.74 0.41 -1.35
CA THR A 196 6.78 1.10 -0.59
C THR A 196 7.70 1.86 -1.53
N SER A 197 8.01 3.11 -1.22
CA SER A 197 8.94 3.93 -2.01
C SER A 197 9.86 4.75 -1.09
N PRO A 198 11.11 5.01 -1.50
CA PRO A 198 12.05 5.77 -0.69
C PRO A 198 11.71 7.27 -0.74
N ASP A 199 12.08 7.99 0.32
CA ASP A 199 11.98 9.47 0.29
C ASP A 199 12.94 10.09 -0.73
N ARG A 200 14.09 9.42 -0.94
CA ARG A 200 15.13 9.81 -1.90
C ARG A 200 15.36 8.68 -2.90
N PRO A 201 14.59 8.62 -4.00
CA PRO A 201 14.81 7.64 -5.06
C PRO A 201 16.13 7.92 -5.80
N ASP A 202 16.65 6.90 -6.46
CA ASP A 202 17.83 7.02 -7.33
C ASP A 202 17.57 8.04 -8.45
N PRO A 203 18.29 9.19 -8.48
CA PRO A 203 18.05 10.24 -9.48
C PRO A 203 18.24 9.76 -10.92
N THR A 204 19.03 8.70 -11.15
CA THR A 204 19.24 8.14 -12.49
C THR A 204 17.99 7.44 -13.04
N ARG A 205 17.08 7.04 -12.16
CA ARG A 205 15.79 6.40 -12.50
C ARG A 205 14.63 7.37 -12.59
N LEU A 206 14.87 8.66 -12.29
CA LEU A 206 13.87 9.71 -12.46
C LEU A 206 13.98 10.35 -13.84
N LEU A 207 12.83 10.81 -14.34
CA LEU A 207 12.78 11.71 -15.49
C LEU A 207 13.63 12.95 -15.20
N PRO A 208 14.36 13.52 -16.19
CA PRO A 208 15.20 14.69 -15.97
C PRO A 208 14.47 15.87 -15.32
N SER A 209 13.19 16.08 -15.61
CA SER A 209 12.35 17.15 -15.04
C SER A 209 11.98 16.96 -13.56
N GLU A 210 12.15 15.76 -13.01
CA GLU A 210 11.81 15.43 -11.61
C GLU A 210 13.04 15.33 -10.71
N ARG A 211 14.24 15.46 -11.28
CA ARG A 211 15.49 15.46 -10.52
C ARG A 211 15.62 16.79 -9.81
N THR A 212 15.66 16.78 -8.48
CA THR A 212 15.94 17.98 -7.69
C THR A 212 17.33 18.48 -8.06
N THR A 213 17.44 19.70 -8.58
CA THR A 213 18.75 20.34 -8.76
C THR A 213 19.18 20.99 -7.44
N PRO A 214 20.49 21.20 -7.20
CA PRO A 214 20.96 21.90 -6.01
C PRO A 214 20.32 23.29 -5.79
N SER A 215 19.78 23.90 -6.86
CA SER A 215 19.10 25.20 -6.80
C SER A 215 17.67 25.14 -6.23
N ASP A 216 17.06 23.95 -6.15
CA ASP A 216 15.66 23.77 -5.73
C ASP A 216 15.53 23.33 -4.26
N ALA A 217 16.64 23.21 -3.54
CA ALA A 217 16.59 22.91 -2.11
C ALA A 217 15.95 24.10 -1.36
N PRO A 218 14.83 23.90 -0.65
CA PRO A 218 14.29 24.97 0.18
C PRO A 218 15.37 25.40 1.18
N ALA A 219 15.60 26.72 1.28
CA ALA A 219 16.50 27.28 2.27
C ALA A 219 16.12 26.69 3.64
N ARG A 220 17.10 26.07 4.31
CA ARG A 220 16.91 25.50 5.64
C ARG A 220 16.38 26.63 6.56
N PRO A 221 15.26 26.42 7.29
CA PRO A 221 14.74 27.40 8.24
C PRO A 221 15.72 27.64 9.40
#